data_AF-A0A1M7U5U7-F1
#
_entry.id   AF-A0A1M7U5U7-F1
#
_cell.length_a   1.000
_cell.length_b   1.000
_cell.length_c   1.000
_cell.angle_alpha   90.00
_cell.angle_beta   90.00
_cell.angle_gamma   90.00
#
_symmetry.space_group_name_H-M   'P 1'
#
loop_
_entity.id
_entity.type
_entity.pdbx_description
1 polymer ?
#
loop_
_entity_poly.entity_id
_entity_poly.type
_entity_poly.pdbx_seq_one_letter_code
_entity_poly.pdbx_strand_id
1 'polypeptide(L)' 'MTQIQLSDAQAVILSTACAREDGAIFPVTASLKGGAVGNVCKSLLKRGLIEEVPATDLETVWRHDEER' A
#
# COMPACT_ATOMS: atom_id res chain seq x y z
N MET A 1 13.82 -0.89 20.61
CA MET A 1 12.89 -0.99 19.47
C MET A 1 13.46 -2.03 18.52
N THR A 2 12.69 -3.03 18.11
CA THR A 2 13.13 -3.98 17.09
C THR A 2 13.24 -3.25 15.75
N GLN A 3 14.39 -3.34 15.09
CA GLN A 3 14.61 -2.69 13.80
C GLN A 3 13.84 -3.45 12.72
N ILE A 4 12.95 -2.75 12.02
CA ILE A 4 12.13 -3.30 10.94
C ILE A 4 12.96 -3.25 9.65
N GLN A 5 13.39 -4.42 9.14
CA GLN A 5 14.09 -4.49 7.85
C GLN A 5 13.07 -4.38 6.71
N LEU A 6 13.18 -3.36 5.87
CA LEU A 6 12.36 -3.17 4.67
C LEU A 6 13.15 -3.58 3.43
N SER A 7 12.46 -4.10 2.41
CA SER A 7 13.00 -4.16 1.06
C SER A 7 12.96 -2.78 0.40
N ASP A 8 13.72 -2.58 -0.68
CA ASP A 8 13.72 -1.31 -1.42
C ASP A 8 12.31 -0.91 -1.88
N ALA A 9 11.54 -1.88 -2.37
CA ALA A 9 10.15 -1.65 -2.80
C ALA A 9 9.26 -1.21 -1.63
N GLN A 10 9.40 -1.83 -0.45
CA GLN A 10 8.65 -1.46 0.75
C GLN A 10 9.02 -0.07 1.23
N ALA A 11 10.31 0.24 1.27
CA ALA A 11 10.82 1.53 1.70
C ALA A 11 10.34 2.66 0.79
N VAL A 12 10.42 2.48 -0.53
CA VAL A 12 9.96 3.47 -1.52
C VAL A 12 8.44 3.68 -1.45
N ILE A 13 7.65 2.60 -1.31
CA ILE A 13 6.20 2.73 -1.21
C ILE A 13 5.81 3.48 0.07
N LEU A 14 6.37 3.10 1.22
CA LEU A 14 6.06 3.74 2.50
C LEU A 14 6.53 5.20 2.54
N SER A 15 7.73 5.49 2.04
CA SER A 15 8.22 6.88 2.01
C SER A 15 7.36 7.77 1.12
N THR A 16 6.92 7.25 -0.03
CA THR A 16 6.03 7.97 -0.94
C THR A 16 4.68 8.24 -0.30
N ALA A 17 4.10 7.24 0.39
CA ALA A 17 2.84 7.41 1.12
C ALA A 17 2.97 8.43 2.24
N CYS A 18 4.01 8.34 3.08
CA CYS A 18 4.26 9.29 4.16
C CYS A 18 4.51 10.73 3.68
N ALA A 19 4.91 10.92 2.43
CA ALA A 19 5.11 12.24 1.83
C ALA A 19 3.80 12.86 1.31
N ARG A 20 2.71 12.11 1.25
CA ARG A 20 1.39 12.59 0.83
C ARG A 20 0.61 13.14 2.02
N GLU A 21 -0.25 14.11 1.76
CA GLU A 21 -1.12 14.71 2.78
C GLU A 21 -2.13 13.71 3.35
N ASP A 22 -2.62 12.79 2.52
CA ASP A 22 -3.59 11.75 2.88
C ASP A 22 -2.95 10.44 3.34
N GLY A 23 -1.62 10.31 3.23
CA GLY A 23 -0.92 9.07 3.57
C GLY A 23 -1.23 7.88 2.65
N ALA A 24 -1.90 8.09 1.52
CA ALA A 24 -2.40 6.99 0.69
C ALA A 24 -1.25 6.20 0.04
N ILE A 25 -1.35 4.87 0.04
CA ILE A 25 -0.41 4.00 -0.68
C ILE A 25 -0.57 4.17 -2.19
N PHE A 26 -1.81 4.32 -2.65
CA PHE A 26 -2.14 4.46 -4.06
C PHE A 26 -2.21 5.94 -4.49
N PRO A 27 -1.86 6.24 -5.76
CA PRO A 27 -1.30 5.33 -6.76
C PRO A 27 0.15 4.94 -6.44
N VAL A 28 0.53 3.67 -6.70
CA VAL A 28 1.92 3.22 -6.55
C VAL A 28 2.72 3.64 -7.77
N THR A 29 3.68 4.54 -7.59
CA THR A 29 4.53 5.08 -8.66
C THR A 29 5.86 4.35 -8.83
N ALA A 30 6.17 3.40 -7.93
CA ALA A 30 7.37 2.58 -8.04
C ALA A 30 7.28 1.65 -9.26
N SER A 31 8.37 1.57 -10.04
CA SER A 31 8.47 0.68 -11.20
C SER A 31 8.56 -0.78 -10.75
N LEU A 32 7.40 -1.42 -10.55
CA LEU A 32 7.26 -2.81 -10.13
C LEU A 32 6.64 -3.65 -11.26
N LYS A 33 7.13 -4.88 -11.44
CA LYS A 33 6.64 -5.79 -12.48
C LYS A 33 5.34 -6.47 -12.03
N GLY A 34 4.29 -6.38 -12.85
CA GLY A 34 3.06 -7.18 -12.70
C GLY A 34 2.46 -7.15 -11.30
N GLY A 35 2.08 -8.31 -10.75
CA GLY A 35 1.47 -8.47 -9.43
C GLY A 35 2.37 -8.19 -8.21
N ALA A 36 3.58 -7.66 -8.41
CA ALA A 36 4.51 -7.37 -7.32
C ALA A 36 3.96 -6.34 -6.32
N VAL A 37 3.20 -5.34 -6.79
CA VAL A 37 2.55 -4.36 -5.91
C VAL A 37 1.67 -5.06 -4.87
N GLY A 38 0.82 -5.99 -5.31
CA GLY A 38 -0.06 -6.73 -4.42
C GLY A 38 0.70 -7.56 -3.38
N ASN A 39 1.83 -8.17 -3.76
CA ASN A 39 2.66 -8.91 -2.81
C ASN A 39 3.33 -8.01 -1.77
N VAL A 40 3.79 -6.82 -2.18
CA VAL A 40 4.37 -5.85 -1.26
C VAL A 40 3.31 -5.34 -0.28
N CYS A 41 2.13 -4.94 -0.76
CA CYS A 41 1.02 -4.48 0.09
C CYS A 41 0.60 -5.58 1.08
N LYS A 42 0.41 -6.83 0.62
CA LYS A 42 0.12 -7.97 1.51
C LYS A 42 1.18 -8.15 2.60
N SER A 43 2.46 -8.00 2.25
CA SER A 43 3.56 -8.10 3.21
C SER A 43 3.55 -6.97 4.24
N LEU A 44 3.23 -5.73 3.83
CA LEU A 44 3.13 -4.57 4.72
C LEU A 44 1.92 -4.69 5.65
N LEU A 45 0.75 -5.13 5.14
CA LEU A 45 -0.45 -5.42 5.93
C LEU A 45 -0.18 -6.47 7.00
N LYS A 46 0.47 -7.59 6.63
CA LYS A 46 0.84 -8.65 7.59
C LYS A 46 1.73 -8.15 8.72
N ARG A 47 2.49 -7.08 8.49
CA ARG A 47 3.39 -6.47 9.47
C ARG A 47 2.74 -5.31 10.25
N GLY A 48 1.50 -4.96 9.93
CA GLY A 48 0.80 -3.82 10.55
C GLY A 48 1.41 -2.48 10.21
N LEU A 49 2.09 -2.36 9.06
CA LEU A 49 2.73 -1.11 8.61
C LEU A 49 1.81 -0.23 7.77
N ILE A 50 0.74 -0.82 7.24
CA ILE A 50 -0.33 -0.15 6.50
C ILE A 50 -1.65 -0.82 6.89
N GLU A 51 -2.77 -0.18 6.55
CA GLU A 51 -4.11 -0.72 6.74
C GLU A 51 -4.96 -0.55 5.48
N GLU A 52 -6.03 -1.35 5.37
CA GLU A 52 -7.06 -1.17 4.35
C GLU A 52 -8.08 -0.17 4.87
N VAL A 53 -8.44 0.82 4.05
CA VAL A 53 -9.43 1.85 4.38
C VAL A 53 -10.56 1.83 3.37
N PRO A 54 -11.82 2.12 3.78
CA PRO A 54 -12.91 2.30 2.83
C PRO A 54 -12.54 3.38 1.83
N ALA A 55 -12.73 3.09 0.54
CA ALA A 55 -12.51 4.09 -0.47
C ALA A 55 -13.54 5.22 -0.35
N THR A 56 -13.06 6.45 -0.27
CA THR A 56 -13.88 7.66 -0.21
C THR A 56 -14.31 8.14 -1.60
N ASP A 57 -13.58 7.75 -2.65
CA ASP A 57 -13.92 8.01 -4.05
C ASP A 57 -14.13 6.69 -4.80
N LEU A 58 -15.41 6.39 -5.08
CA LEU A 58 -15.88 5.15 -5.70
C LEU A 58 -15.35 4.95 -7.12
N GLU A 59 -14.84 5.99 -7.79
CA GLU A 59 -14.27 5.91 -9.15
C GLU A 59 -12.82 5.38 -9.16
N THR A 60 -12.18 5.25 -7.99
CA THR A 60 -10.77 4.82 -7.86
C THR A 60 -10.59 3.45 -7.19
N VAL A 61 -11.68 2.71 -6.98
CA VAL A 61 -11.67 1.47 -6.20
C VAL A 61 -11.30 0.28 -7.08
N TRP A 62 -10.16 -0.33 -6.79
CA TRP A 62 -9.68 -1.53 -7.50
C TRP A 62 -10.36 -2.83 -7.04
N ARG A 63 -11.03 -2.84 -5.88
CA ARG A 63 -11.68 -4.04 -5.32
C ARG A 63 -12.92 -3.68 -4.49
N HIS A 64 -14.04 -4.33 -4.77
CA HIS A 64 -15.26 -4.27 -3.97
C HIS A 64 -15.34 -5.50 -3.06
N ASP A 65 -15.85 -5.34 -1.83
CA ASP A 65 -16.20 -6.48 -0.99
C ASP A 65 -17.46 -7.19 -1.52
N GLU A 66 -17.60 -8.48 -1.17
CA GLU A 66 -18.59 -9.39 -1.77
C GLU A 66 -20.05 -9.11 -1.36
N GLU A 67 -20.30 -8.19 -0.44
CA GLU A 67 -21.65 -7.81 -0.04
C GLU A 67 -22.18 -6.67 -0.93
N ARG A 68 -22.98 -7.05 -1.93
CA ARG A 68 -23.83 -6.14 -2.69
C ARG A 68 -25.29 -6.43 -2.42
#